data_AF-A0A8T3VS43-F1
#
_entry.id   AF-A0A8T3VS43-F1
#
_cell.length_a   1.000
_cell.length_b   1.000
_cell.length_c   1.000
_cell.angle_alpha   90.00
_cell.angle_beta   90.00
_cell.angle_gamma   90.00
#
_symmetry.space_group_name_H-M   'P 1'
#
loop_
_entity.id
_entity.type
_entity.pdbx_description
1 polymer ?
#
loop_
_entity_poly.entity_id
_entity_poly.type
_entity_poly.pdbx_seq_one_letter_code
_entity_poly.pdbx_strand_id
1 'polypeptide(L)'
;MDYRRLVNECPSVVGMLSAGLQSGGSLDSTVRSLAVNGPRLSRKLFEDVVRRTDTKKFPSISEGLVSMASALPKEASGYNRAIMMVISASESTDDTTRNGLLDDASDLALEAVKEMGESYGESLTAPCMAVFGIGIMVPMIMMSILPMLSIGGIFGSRSIDQGTIVLITLVIVPAVILAVSVLVRHRNPFLSESLSLNELKCALPLLGTLPLAISHCYFFGGIESLFILSLAPTCIATMILMMNDMNNDRKRRKCEQAIMDSVFDIGNRMVSGENFETSVISATSSWEGSIELSERISREMNVCRGDVRSALHRSIAPISREMGIALEDILVCSEKNNDDAGRMAVNLGKQFQNRNRIRRTLELRLKSTTDMMIGTCMFFAPIVLGMSVSMLEPVSRISGSSALSNTSTILNIYLIELCALISVLLSSLGSGERLTSIIWRFCLMCPESLLVFLVCSSFSL
;
A
#
# COMPACT_ATOMS: atom_id res chain seq x y z
N MET A 1 19.20 -8.88 -5.60
CA MET A 1 17.73 -9.10 -5.58
C MET A 1 17.19 -8.51 -4.31
N ASP A 2 15.93 -8.06 -4.31
CA ASP A 2 15.31 -7.45 -3.13
C ASP A 2 14.67 -8.55 -2.27
N TYR A 3 15.47 -9.17 -1.39
CA TYR A 3 15.12 -10.44 -0.72
C TYR A 3 13.87 -10.35 0.17
N ARG A 4 13.53 -9.17 0.69
CA ARG A 4 12.30 -8.95 1.47
C ARG A 4 11.06 -9.06 0.59
N ARG A 5 11.11 -8.54 -0.64
CA ARG A 5 10.01 -8.67 -1.61
C ARG A 5 9.82 -10.11 -2.07
N LEU A 6 10.89 -10.92 -2.06
CA LEU A 6 10.80 -12.35 -2.35
C LEU A 6 9.97 -13.08 -1.28
N VAL A 7 10.16 -12.77 0.01
CA VAL A 7 9.38 -13.38 1.09
C VAL A 7 7.89 -13.04 0.95
N ASN A 8 7.54 -11.83 0.49
CA ASN A 8 6.15 -11.43 0.24
C ASN A 8 5.47 -12.27 -0.86
N GLU A 9 6.23 -12.75 -1.85
CA GLU A 9 5.72 -13.66 -2.88
C GLU A 9 5.61 -15.12 -2.42
N CYS A 10 6.21 -15.48 -1.26
CA CYS A 10 6.29 -16.85 -0.76
C CYS A 10 4.93 -17.54 -0.66
N PRO A 11 3.89 -16.95 -0.02
CA PRO A 11 2.61 -17.64 0.13
C PRO A 11 1.94 -17.93 -1.22
N SER A 12 2.09 -17.03 -2.21
CA SER A 12 1.58 -17.26 -3.56
C SER A 12 2.33 -18.36 -4.28
N VAL A 13 3.66 -18.43 -4.13
CA VAL A 13 4.48 -19.50 -4.71
C VAL A 13 4.13 -20.84 -4.08
N VAL A 14 4.09 -20.91 -2.76
CA VAL A 14 3.75 -22.13 -2.02
C VAL A 14 2.32 -22.55 -2.33
N GLY A 15 1.37 -21.62 -2.42
CA GLY A 15 0.01 -21.91 -2.86
C GLY A 15 -0.04 -22.53 -4.27
N MET A 16 0.70 -21.97 -5.23
CA MET A 16 0.80 -22.55 -6.59
C MET A 16 1.48 -23.93 -6.59
N LEU A 17 2.52 -24.13 -5.78
CA LEU A 17 3.19 -25.43 -5.63
C LEU A 17 2.26 -26.47 -5.01
N SER A 18 1.60 -26.13 -3.91
CA SER A 18 0.67 -26.99 -3.19
C SER A 18 -0.52 -27.36 -4.07
N ALA A 19 -1.12 -26.40 -4.79
CA ALA A 19 -2.22 -26.67 -5.70
C ALA A 19 -1.81 -27.63 -6.84
N GLY A 20 -0.64 -27.40 -7.44
CA GLY A 20 -0.12 -28.28 -8.49
C GLY A 20 0.15 -29.70 -8.00
N LEU A 21 0.76 -29.86 -6.83
CA LEU A 21 1.07 -31.17 -6.23
C LEU A 21 -0.20 -31.90 -5.74
N GLN A 22 -1.16 -31.18 -5.15
CA GLN A 22 -2.44 -31.74 -4.72
C GLN A 22 -3.30 -32.19 -5.91
N SER A 23 -3.22 -31.50 -7.05
CA SER A 23 -3.91 -31.90 -8.29
C SER A 23 -3.34 -33.16 -8.97
N GLY A 24 -2.32 -33.79 -8.37
CA GLY A 24 -1.65 -34.98 -8.89
C GLY A 24 -0.49 -34.68 -9.84
N GLY A 25 -0.07 -33.40 -9.96
CA GLY A 25 1.09 -33.00 -10.74
C GLY A 25 2.41 -33.42 -10.10
N SER A 26 3.43 -33.65 -10.93
CA SER A 26 4.81 -33.84 -10.46
C SER A 26 5.44 -32.52 -10.01
N LEU A 27 6.45 -32.57 -9.15
CA LEU A 27 7.24 -31.38 -8.78
C LEU A 27 7.80 -30.67 -10.03
N ASP A 28 8.25 -31.43 -11.03
CA ASP A 28 8.83 -30.89 -12.26
C ASP A 28 7.82 -30.04 -13.05
N SER A 29 6.65 -30.61 -13.33
CA SER A 29 5.57 -29.92 -14.05
C SER A 29 5.10 -28.65 -13.34
N THR A 30 5.00 -28.70 -12.01
CA THR A 30 4.52 -27.57 -11.21
C THR A 30 5.54 -26.44 -11.16
N VAL A 31 6.83 -26.77 -11.01
CA VAL A 31 7.93 -25.79 -11.05
C VAL A 31 8.04 -25.12 -12.42
N ARG A 32 7.88 -25.87 -13.51
CA ARG A 32 7.86 -25.29 -14.86
C ARG A 32 6.66 -24.35 -15.06
N SER A 33 5.49 -24.71 -14.55
CA SER A 33 4.32 -23.81 -14.56
C SER A 33 4.60 -22.50 -13.79
N LEU A 34 5.24 -22.59 -12.62
CA LEU A 34 5.66 -21.44 -11.82
C LEU A 34 6.72 -20.57 -12.52
N ALA A 35 7.65 -21.17 -13.25
CA ALA A 35 8.65 -20.43 -14.03
C ALA A 35 8.01 -19.59 -15.16
N VAL A 36 6.78 -19.92 -15.59
CA VAL A 36 6.05 -19.15 -16.61
C VAL A 36 5.04 -18.19 -15.98
N ASN A 37 4.21 -18.71 -15.07
CA ASN A 37 3.02 -18.03 -14.55
C ASN A 37 3.21 -17.44 -13.15
N GLY A 38 4.33 -17.73 -12.47
CA GLY A 38 4.57 -17.33 -11.09
C GLY A 38 4.79 -15.82 -10.88
N PRO A 39 4.84 -15.36 -9.62
CA PRO A 39 5.14 -13.97 -9.26
C PRO A 39 6.49 -13.47 -9.79
N ARG A 40 6.67 -12.16 -10.07
CA ARG A 40 7.80 -11.64 -10.86
C ARG A 40 9.19 -12.03 -10.31
N LEU A 41 9.43 -11.95 -9.00
CA LEU A 41 10.76 -12.21 -8.45
C LEU A 41 11.04 -13.71 -8.37
N SER A 42 10.07 -14.46 -7.87
CA SER A 42 10.12 -15.90 -7.75
C SER A 42 10.23 -16.56 -9.13
N ARG A 43 9.47 -16.09 -10.12
CA ARG A 43 9.52 -16.57 -11.51
C ARG A 43 10.94 -16.59 -12.06
N LYS A 44 11.72 -15.52 -11.86
CA LYS A 44 13.11 -15.47 -12.31
C LYS A 44 13.99 -16.52 -11.63
N LEU A 45 13.77 -16.78 -10.35
CA LEU A 45 14.51 -17.82 -9.61
C LEU A 45 14.14 -19.22 -10.12
N PHE A 46 12.85 -19.50 -10.29
CA PHE A 46 12.39 -20.79 -10.83
C PHE A 46 12.80 -20.97 -12.30
N GLU A 47 12.79 -19.91 -13.11
CA GLU A 47 13.30 -19.92 -14.50
C GLU A 47 14.80 -20.26 -14.53
N ASP A 48 15.59 -19.68 -13.63
CA ASP A 48 17.01 -20.02 -13.49
C ASP A 48 17.22 -21.48 -13.06
N VAL A 49 16.37 -22.01 -12.17
CA VAL A 49 16.41 -23.43 -11.77
C VAL A 49 16.09 -24.33 -12.97
N VAL A 50 14.97 -24.08 -13.65
CA VAL A 50 14.55 -24.83 -14.84
C VAL A 50 15.63 -24.79 -15.91
N ARG A 51 16.18 -23.61 -16.21
CA ARG A 51 17.25 -23.44 -17.19
C ARG A 51 18.52 -24.20 -16.82
N ARG A 52 18.91 -24.23 -15.55
CA ARG A 52 20.10 -24.97 -15.08
C ARG A 52 19.89 -26.48 -15.09
N THR A 53 18.67 -26.95 -14.83
CA THR A 53 18.33 -28.36 -14.97
C THR A 53 18.31 -28.78 -16.45
N ASP A 54 17.70 -27.98 -17.33
CA ASP A 54 17.62 -28.28 -18.77
C ASP A 54 19.01 -28.25 -19.45
N THR A 55 19.92 -27.42 -18.94
CA THR A 55 21.34 -27.40 -19.37
C THR A 55 22.21 -28.46 -18.68
N LYS A 56 21.61 -29.42 -17.97
CA LYS A 56 22.26 -30.54 -17.25
C LYS A 56 23.28 -30.09 -16.19
N LYS A 57 23.16 -28.87 -15.67
CA LYS A 57 23.98 -28.39 -14.54
C LYS A 57 23.52 -29.01 -13.22
N PHE A 58 22.22 -29.26 -13.09
CA PHE A 58 21.64 -30.06 -12.00
C PHE A 58 21.00 -31.32 -12.57
N PRO A 59 21.07 -32.47 -11.88
CA PRO A 59 20.52 -33.73 -12.38
C PRO A 59 18.99 -33.84 -12.20
N SER A 60 18.39 -33.04 -11.31
CA SER A 60 16.94 -33.00 -11.09
C SER A 60 16.46 -31.60 -10.70
N ILE A 61 15.15 -31.33 -10.88
CA ILE A 61 14.54 -30.08 -10.40
C ILE A 61 14.58 -29.99 -8.87
N SER A 62 14.39 -31.11 -8.14
CA SER A 62 14.50 -31.13 -6.67
C SER A 62 15.87 -30.61 -6.21
N GLU A 63 16.96 -31.13 -6.78
CA GLU A 63 18.32 -30.71 -6.40
C GLU A 63 18.63 -29.25 -6.81
N GLY A 64 18.12 -28.82 -7.96
CA GLY A 64 18.21 -27.42 -8.38
C GLY A 64 17.46 -26.47 -7.42
N LEU A 65 16.30 -26.87 -6.91
CA LEU A 65 15.55 -26.12 -5.90
C LEU A 65 16.25 -26.10 -4.55
N VAL A 66 16.83 -27.22 -4.09
CA VAL A 66 17.63 -27.26 -2.86
C VAL A 66 18.83 -26.32 -2.96
N SER A 67 19.53 -26.33 -4.11
CA SER A 67 20.66 -25.42 -4.36
C SER A 67 20.22 -23.95 -4.37
N MET A 68 19.07 -23.65 -4.99
CA MET A 68 18.50 -22.30 -4.98
C MET A 68 18.11 -21.86 -3.56
N ALA A 69 17.39 -22.71 -2.83
CA ALA A 69 16.89 -22.40 -1.49
C ALA A 69 18.04 -22.20 -0.48
N SER A 70 19.08 -23.03 -0.54
CA SER A 70 20.28 -22.91 0.30
C SER A 70 21.15 -21.70 -0.03
N ALA A 71 21.10 -21.20 -1.27
CA ALA A 71 21.81 -19.99 -1.69
C ALA A 71 21.11 -18.67 -1.26
N LEU A 72 19.89 -18.75 -0.72
CA LEU A 72 19.17 -17.58 -0.22
C LEU A 72 19.80 -17.03 1.07
N PRO A 73 19.84 -15.70 1.25
CA PRO A 73 20.41 -15.09 2.44
C PRO A 73 19.48 -15.26 3.64
N LYS A 74 19.99 -14.96 4.84
CA LYS A 74 19.27 -15.17 6.10
C LYS A 74 17.94 -14.43 6.17
N GLU A 75 17.81 -13.28 5.51
CA GLU A 75 16.56 -12.51 5.47
C GLU A 75 15.42 -13.24 4.74
N ALA A 76 15.74 -14.24 3.90
CA ALA A 76 14.77 -15.07 3.19
C ALA A 76 14.68 -16.50 3.77
N SER A 77 15.09 -16.69 5.03
CA SER A 77 15.08 -18.02 5.68
C SER A 77 13.70 -18.66 5.72
N GLY A 78 12.65 -17.86 5.92
CA GLY A 78 11.27 -18.34 5.89
C GLY A 78 10.87 -18.91 4.53
N TYR A 79 11.27 -18.23 3.43
CA TYR A 79 11.07 -18.71 2.07
C TYR A 79 11.81 -20.02 1.83
N ASN A 80 13.08 -20.11 2.24
CA ASN A 80 13.88 -21.33 2.12
C ASN A 80 13.19 -22.51 2.83
N ARG A 81 12.84 -22.35 4.11
CA ARG A 81 12.20 -23.42 4.89
C ARG A 81 10.87 -23.87 4.27
N ALA A 82 10.05 -22.94 3.77
CA ALA A 82 8.79 -23.28 3.12
C ALA A 82 9.00 -24.08 1.83
N ILE A 83 9.97 -23.71 0.99
CA ILE A 83 10.32 -24.48 -0.22
C ILE A 83 10.88 -25.86 0.14
N MET A 84 11.72 -25.97 1.16
CA MET A 84 12.24 -27.27 1.63
C MET A 84 11.12 -28.19 2.14
N MET A 85 10.09 -27.64 2.78
CA MET A 85 8.90 -28.40 3.16
C MET A 85 8.09 -28.89 1.95
N VAL A 86 7.93 -28.05 0.91
CA VAL A 86 7.28 -28.47 -0.34
C VAL A 86 8.05 -29.60 -1.04
N ILE A 87 9.39 -29.51 -1.08
CA ILE A 87 10.25 -30.56 -1.64
C ILE A 87 10.03 -31.87 -0.86
N SER A 88 10.07 -31.79 0.48
CA SER A 88 9.83 -32.94 1.36
C SER A 88 8.43 -33.54 1.15
N ALA A 89 7.41 -32.71 0.95
CA ALA A 89 6.06 -33.15 0.63
C ALA A 89 5.99 -33.88 -0.72
N SER A 90 6.74 -33.43 -1.72
CA SER A 90 6.77 -34.07 -3.04
C SER A 90 7.47 -35.43 -3.07
N GLU A 91 8.33 -35.71 -2.09
CA GLU A 91 9.03 -36.99 -1.92
C GLU A 91 8.24 -37.98 -1.04
N SER A 92 7.23 -37.51 -0.31
CA SER A 92 6.35 -38.35 0.50
C SER A 92 5.43 -39.20 -0.38
N THR A 93 5.38 -40.49 -0.09
CA THR A 93 4.49 -41.45 -0.78
C THR A 93 3.09 -41.52 -0.19
N ASP A 94 2.90 -41.09 1.05
CA ASP A 94 1.59 -41.07 1.72
C ASP A 94 0.88 -39.73 1.48
N ASP A 95 -0.36 -39.80 1.00
CA ASP A 95 -1.17 -38.64 0.66
C ASP A 95 -1.56 -37.80 1.88
N THR A 96 -1.79 -38.45 3.03
CA THR A 96 -2.15 -37.71 4.25
C THR A 96 -0.97 -36.91 4.78
N THR A 97 0.21 -37.53 4.83
CA THR A 97 1.47 -36.90 5.21
C THR A 97 1.87 -35.81 4.22
N ARG A 98 1.75 -36.07 2.91
CA ARG A 98 2.02 -35.10 1.84
C ARG A 98 1.16 -33.85 2.00
N ASN A 99 -0.15 -34.01 2.20
CA ASN A 99 -1.05 -32.88 2.39
C ASN A 99 -0.74 -32.11 3.67
N GLY A 100 -0.44 -32.79 4.79
CA GLY A 100 -0.01 -32.14 6.03
C GLY A 100 1.25 -31.29 5.86
N LEU A 101 2.26 -31.81 5.16
CA LEU A 101 3.51 -31.06 4.88
C LEU A 101 3.29 -29.84 3.98
N LEU A 102 2.34 -29.90 3.03
CA LEU A 102 1.98 -28.76 2.18
C LEU A 102 1.20 -27.68 2.96
N ASP A 103 0.37 -28.08 3.91
CA ASP A 103 -0.32 -27.17 4.83
C ASP A 103 0.70 -26.48 5.75
N ASP A 104 1.62 -27.25 6.36
CA ASP A 104 2.70 -26.72 7.19
C ASP A 104 3.62 -25.76 6.40
N ALA A 105 3.92 -26.08 5.13
CA ALA A 105 4.69 -25.21 4.25
C ALA A 105 3.98 -23.87 4.01
N SER A 106 2.65 -23.90 3.87
CA SER A 106 1.83 -22.71 3.65
C SER A 106 1.78 -21.84 4.91
N ASP A 107 1.59 -22.45 6.08
CA ASP A 107 1.58 -21.77 7.37
C ASP A 107 2.94 -21.13 7.68
N LEU A 108 4.03 -21.84 7.39
CA LEU A 108 5.38 -21.32 7.53
C LEU A 108 5.67 -20.14 6.59
N ALA A 109 5.19 -20.19 5.34
CA ALA A 109 5.29 -19.09 4.39
C ALA A 109 4.52 -17.85 4.87
N LEU A 110 3.33 -18.06 5.43
CA LEU A 110 2.50 -16.99 6.00
C LEU A 110 3.14 -16.39 7.25
N GLU A 111 3.66 -17.20 8.17
CA GLU A 111 4.35 -16.72 9.36
C GLU A 111 5.62 -15.93 9.00
N ALA A 112 6.36 -16.35 7.97
CA ALA A 112 7.51 -15.60 7.47
C ALA A 112 7.12 -14.20 6.96
N VAL A 113 5.99 -14.08 6.25
CA VAL A 113 5.46 -12.77 5.82
C VAL A 113 5.01 -11.92 7.00
N LYS A 114 4.39 -12.55 8.01
CA LYS A 114 3.97 -11.89 9.24
C LYS A 114 5.18 -11.35 10.01
N GLU A 115 6.18 -12.18 10.31
CA GLU A 115 7.41 -11.78 11.01
C GLU A 115 8.14 -10.65 10.27
N MET A 116 8.28 -10.76 8.95
CA MET A 116 8.86 -9.70 8.12
C MET A 116 8.05 -8.39 8.22
N GLY A 117 6.72 -8.48 8.20
CA GLY A 117 5.86 -7.31 8.30
C GLY A 117 5.89 -6.68 9.70
N GLU A 118 5.98 -7.47 10.76
CA GLU A 118 6.15 -6.98 12.13
C GLU A 118 7.49 -6.26 12.30
N SER A 119 8.58 -6.89 11.85
CA SER A 119 9.91 -6.27 11.83
C SER A 119 9.96 -4.99 10.98
N TYR A 120 9.28 -4.98 9.84
CA TYR A 120 9.14 -3.77 9.03
C TYR A 120 8.38 -2.68 9.78
N GLY A 121 7.22 -3.00 10.38
CA GLY A 121 6.43 -2.07 11.17
C GLY A 121 7.23 -1.42 12.31
N GLU A 122 8.01 -2.20 13.05
CA GLU A 122 8.91 -1.68 14.09
C GLU A 122 10.01 -0.78 13.52
N SER A 123 10.59 -1.17 12.38
CA SER A 123 11.65 -0.41 11.71
C SER A 123 11.18 0.96 11.18
N LEU A 124 9.88 1.17 11.05
CA LEU A 124 9.29 2.42 10.56
C LEU A 124 9.18 3.50 11.63
N THR A 125 9.17 3.14 12.91
CA THR A 125 9.13 4.13 13.99
C THR A 125 10.30 5.12 13.90
N ALA A 126 11.51 4.64 13.64
CA ALA A 126 12.71 5.47 13.52
C ALA A 126 12.67 6.50 12.36
N PRO A 127 12.43 6.12 11.09
CA PRO A 127 12.31 7.07 10.00
C PRO A 127 11.11 8.02 10.18
N CYS A 128 10.01 7.54 10.77
CA CYS A 128 8.87 8.40 11.10
C CYS A 128 9.24 9.48 12.12
N MET A 129 9.94 9.11 13.19
CA MET A 129 10.46 10.06 14.18
C MET A 129 11.50 11.01 13.58
N ALA A 130 12.32 10.55 12.65
CA ALA A 130 13.27 11.41 11.93
C ALA A 130 12.55 12.46 11.07
N VAL A 131 11.50 12.06 10.33
CA VAL A 131 10.67 13.00 9.56
C VAL A 131 9.96 13.98 10.48
N PHE A 132 9.45 13.55 11.64
CA PHE A 132 8.86 14.46 12.63
C PHE A 132 9.90 15.46 13.17
N GLY A 133 11.05 14.97 13.61
CA GLY A 133 12.11 15.81 14.17
C GLY A 133 12.64 16.83 13.15
N ILE A 134 12.95 16.37 11.94
CA ILE A 134 13.56 17.22 10.91
C ILE A 134 12.51 18.07 10.20
N GLY A 135 11.36 17.47 9.87
CA GLY A 135 10.30 18.11 9.11
C GLY A 135 9.38 19.01 9.93
N ILE A 136 9.33 18.90 11.25
CA ILE A 136 8.38 19.70 12.04
C ILE A 136 9.10 20.43 13.15
N MET A 137 9.92 19.73 13.93
CA MET A 137 10.60 20.35 15.07
C MET A 137 11.70 21.33 14.65
N VAL A 138 12.50 21.05 13.63
CA VAL A 138 13.57 21.96 13.19
C VAL A 138 13.02 23.31 12.69
N PRO A 139 12.07 23.36 11.73
CA PRO A 139 11.45 24.62 11.31
C PRO A 139 10.78 25.36 12.47
N MET A 140 10.09 24.63 13.36
CA MET A 140 9.47 25.19 14.55
C MET A 140 10.49 25.88 15.45
N ILE A 141 11.51 25.16 15.89
CA ILE A 141 12.53 25.67 16.82
C ILE A 141 13.24 26.86 16.20
N MET A 142 13.57 26.79 14.91
CA MET A 142 14.19 27.90 14.19
C MET A 142 13.29 29.15 14.21
N MET A 143 11.98 29.00 13.98
CA MET A 143 11.03 30.10 14.04
C MET A 143 10.82 30.64 15.45
N SER A 144 10.80 29.79 16.48
CA SER A 144 10.67 30.23 17.88
C SER A 144 11.92 30.93 18.41
N ILE A 145 13.10 30.60 17.90
CA ILE A 145 14.38 31.22 18.29
C ILE A 145 14.59 32.55 17.55
N LEU A 146 14.01 32.74 16.36
CA LEU A 146 14.19 33.94 15.54
C LEU A 146 13.90 35.26 16.29
N PRO A 147 12.79 35.41 17.05
CA PRO A 147 12.54 36.60 17.87
C PRO A 147 13.63 36.84 18.91
N MET A 148 14.08 35.78 19.60
CA MET A 148 15.10 35.89 20.64
C MET A 148 16.45 36.36 20.08
N LEU A 149 16.81 35.89 18.89
CA LEU A 149 18.02 36.33 18.19
C LEU A 149 17.94 37.78 17.75
N SER A 150 16.76 38.26 17.34
CA SER A 150 16.55 39.65 16.93
C SER A 150 16.67 40.63 18.11
N ILE A 151 16.18 40.26 19.29
CA ILE A 151 16.18 41.12 20.49
C ILE A 151 17.54 41.08 21.20
N GLY A 152 18.20 39.93 21.26
CA GLY A 152 19.38 39.71 22.10
C GLY A 152 20.69 40.26 21.54
N GLY A 153 20.80 40.58 20.24
CA GLY A 153 22.05 41.06 19.64
C GLY A 153 23.26 40.11 19.75
N ILE A 154 23.06 38.88 20.24
CA ILE A 154 24.11 37.91 20.63
C ILE A 154 24.97 37.48 19.42
N PHE A 155 24.46 37.60 18.19
CA PHE A 155 25.17 37.32 16.93
C PHE A 155 25.50 38.61 16.16
N GLY A 156 26.18 39.55 16.83
CA GLY A 156 26.52 40.88 16.31
C GLY A 156 26.74 40.97 14.79
N SER A 157 26.05 41.91 14.15
CA SER A 157 26.14 42.29 12.72
C SER A 157 25.94 41.22 11.63
N ARG A 158 25.92 39.92 11.96
CA ARG A 158 25.48 38.86 11.05
C ARG A 158 24.06 38.45 11.40
N SER A 159 23.10 39.28 10.98
CA SER A 159 21.71 38.85 10.89
C SER A 159 21.67 37.55 10.10
N ILE A 160 20.99 36.51 10.61
CA ILE A 160 20.66 35.33 9.81
C ILE A 160 19.95 35.85 8.56
N ASP A 161 20.60 35.67 7.42
CA ASP A 161 20.05 36.14 6.15
C ASP A 161 18.72 35.44 5.89
N GLN A 162 17.72 36.17 5.42
CA GLN A 162 16.41 35.63 5.07
C GLN A 162 16.55 34.49 4.05
N GLY A 163 17.55 34.57 3.17
CA GLY A 163 17.92 33.49 2.24
C GLY A 163 18.32 32.19 2.93
N THR A 164 18.96 32.24 4.11
CA THR A 164 19.35 31.05 4.87
C THR A 164 18.13 30.34 5.45
N ILE A 165 17.16 31.09 5.97
CA ILE A 165 15.90 30.55 6.49
C ILE A 165 15.14 29.85 5.36
N VAL A 166 14.97 30.53 4.23
CA VAL A 166 14.31 29.99 3.03
C VAL A 166 15.00 28.73 2.53
N LEU A 167 16.33 28.73 2.45
CA LEU A 167 17.11 27.56 2.02
C LEU A 167 16.89 26.37 2.95
N ILE A 168 16.93 26.59 4.27
CA ILE A 168 16.77 25.52 5.25
C ILE A 168 15.34 24.94 5.19
N THR A 169 14.32 25.80 5.21
CA THR A 169 12.92 25.35 5.29
C THR A 169 12.36 24.84 3.97
N LEU A 170 12.65 25.48 2.84
CA LEU A 170 12.05 25.13 1.53
C LEU A 170 12.95 24.23 0.67
N VAL A 171 14.20 23.95 1.07
CA VAL A 171 15.10 23.10 0.27
C VAL A 171 15.67 21.97 1.10
N ILE A 172 16.38 22.28 2.19
CA ILE A 172 17.11 21.25 2.95
C ILE A 172 16.16 20.29 3.65
N VAL A 173 15.17 20.81 4.40
CA VAL A 173 14.21 19.97 5.12
C VAL A 173 13.40 19.09 4.15
N PRO A 174 12.80 19.62 3.07
CA PRO A 174 12.15 18.83 2.02
C PRO A 174 13.03 17.76 1.41
N ALA A 175 14.28 18.09 1.05
CA ALA A 175 15.21 17.14 0.45
C ALA A 175 15.50 15.96 1.40
N VAL A 176 15.62 16.22 2.71
CA VAL A 176 15.80 15.17 3.71
C VAL A 176 14.55 14.30 3.84
N ILE A 177 13.35 14.88 3.88
CA ILE A 177 12.09 14.11 3.95
C ILE A 177 11.93 13.24 2.69
N LEU A 178 12.27 13.77 1.52
CA LEU A 178 12.24 13.03 0.26
C LEU A 178 13.25 11.88 0.28
N ALA A 179 14.48 12.12 0.76
CA ALA A 179 15.49 11.07 0.93
C ALA A 179 15.01 9.95 1.87
N VAL A 180 14.39 10.30 3.01
CA VAL A 180 13.78 9.32 3.91
C VAL A 180 12.63 8.58 3.23
N SER A 181 11.78 9.28 2.46
CA SER A 181 10.68 8.67 1.70
C SER A 181 11.17 7.65 0.68
N VAL A 182 12.25 7.96 -0.05
CA VAL A 182 12.88 7.04 -1.01
C VAL A 182 13.51 5.84 -0.29
N LEU A 183 14.17 6.07 0.86
CA LEU A 183 14.75 5.00 1.67
C LEU A 183 13.68 4.03 2.18
N VAL A 184 12.57 4.56 2.71
CA VAL A 184 11.42 3.77 3.17
C VAL A 184 10.79 3.02 2.01
N ARG A 185 10.58 3.69 0.86
CA ARG A 185 10.03 3.07 -0.35
C ARG A 185 10.88 1.90 -0.86
N HIS A 186 12.21 2.05 -0.84
CA HIS A 186 13.11 0.97 -1.23
C HIS A 186 13.04 -0.20 -0.24
N ARG A 187 12.86 0.07 1.05
CA ARG A 187 12.78 -0.97 2.09
C ARG A 187 11.40 -1.61 2.23
N ASN A 188 10.36 -1.04 1.64
CA ASN A 188 8.99 -1.55 1.72
C ASN A 188 8.84 -2.89 0.96
N PRO A 189 8.55 -4.00 1.65
CA PRO A 189 8.39 -5.31 1.02
C PRO A 189 7.03 -5.50 0.34
N PHE A 190 6.03 -4.64 0.62
CA PHE A 190 4.64 -4.76 0.17
C PHE A 190 4.28 -3.84 -1.01
N LEU A 191 5.26 -3.12 -1.56
CA LEU A 191 5.02 -2.18 -2.64
C LEU A 191 4.71 -2.94 -3.95
N SER A 192 3.47 -2.84 -4.44
CA SER A 192 3.13 -3.27 -5.80
C SER A 192 3.43 -2.14 -6.78
N GLU A 193 4.24 -2.45 -7.79
CA GLU A 193 4.67 -1.47 -8.79
C GLU A 193 3.56 -1.29 -9.84
N SER A 194 2.72 -0.26 -9.69
CA SER A 194 1.73 0.11 -10.71
C SER A 194 1.56 1.62 -10.78
N LEU A 195 2.54 2.30 -11.40
CA LEU A 195 2.35 3.67 -11.87
C LEU A 195 1.68 3.59 -13.23
N SER A 196 0.38 3.86 -13.30
CA SER A 196 -0.31 4.00 -14.58
C SER A 196 -0.31 5.47 -15.01
N LEU A 197 0.17 5.75 -16.22
CA LEU A 197 0.22 7.12 -16.75
C LEU A 197 -1.19 7.74 -16.93
N ASN A 198 -2.23 6.90 -16.99
CA ASN A 198 -3.62 7.38 -17.02
C ASN A 198 -4.08 7.97 -15.68
N GLU A 199 -3.48 7.59 -14.55
CA GLU A 199 -3.80 8.17 -13.23
C GLU A 199 -3.32 9.62 -13.07
N LEU A 200 -2.38 10.08 -13.91
CA LEU A 200 -1.93 11.48 -13.91
C LEU A 200 -3.06 12.45 -14.32
N LYS A 201 -4.07 11.97 -15.06
CA LYS A 201 -5.26 12.77 -15.38
C LYS A 201 -6.04 13.19 -14.13
N CYS A 202 -5.95 12.42 -13.04
CA CYS A 202 -6.58 12.78 -11.76
C CYS A 202 -5.91 14.02 -11.12
N ALA A 203 -4.67 14.35 -11.48
CA ALA A 203 -3.99 15.56 -11.00
C ALA A 203 -4.33 16.80 -11.83
N LEU A 204 -4.96 16.65 -12.99
CA LEU A 204 -5.26 17.75 -13.91
C LEU A 204 -6.05 18.92 -13.28
N PRO A 205 -7.03 18.71 -12.39
CA PRO A 205 -7.75 19.82 -11.77
C PRO A 205 -6.93 20.59 -10.72
N LEU A 206 -5.80 20.06 -10.22
CA LEU A 206 -4.86 20.81 -9.38
C LEU A 206 -4.15 21.93 -10.17
N LEU A 207 -4.05 21.82 -11.50
CA LEU A 207 -3.51 22.90 -12.34
C LEU A 207 -4.42 24.14 -12.33
N GLY A 208 -5.67 24.01 -11.89
CA GLY A 208 -6.59 25.13 -11.67
C GLY A 208 -6.15 26.10 -10.55
N THR A 209 -5.15 25.73 -9.74
CA THR A 209 -4.60 26.59 -8.68
C THR A 209 -3.99 27.88 -9.25
N LEU A 210 -3.25 27.78 -10.35
CA LEU A 210 -2.58 28.90 -11.01
C LEU A 210 -3.55 29.98 -11.49
N PRO A 211 -4.60 29.69 -12.29
CA PRO A 211 -5.54 30.73 -12.73
C PRO A 211 -6.35 31.33 -11.58
N LEU A 212 -6.71 30.54 -10.55
CA LEU A 212 -7.40 31.05 -9.37
C LEU A 212 -6.51 31.99 -8.55
N ALA A 213 -5.22 31.66 -8.36
CA ALA A 213 -4.27 32.54 -7.70
C ALA A 213 -4.08 33.87 -8.46
N ILE A 214 -3.99 33.81 -9.79
CA ILE A 214 -3.91 35.02 -10.64
C ILE A 214 -5.16 35.88 -10.51
N SER A 215 -6.35 35.26 -10.53
CA SER A 215 -7.62 35.99 -10.36
C SER A 215 -7.72 36.68 -9.00
N HIS A 216 -7.30 36.02 -7.93
CA HIS A 216 -7.33 36.60 -6.59
C HIS A 216 -6.38 37.80 -6.45
N CYS A 217 -5.17 37.69 -7.03
CA CYS A 217 -4.22 38.81 -7.08
C CYS A 217 -4.81 40.03 -7.80
N TYR A 218 -5.61 39.81 -8.85
CA TYR A 218 -6.23 40.90 -9.61
C TYR A 218 -7.39 41.59 -8.86
N PHE A 219 -8.20 40.82 -8.12
CA PHE A 219 -9.41 41.35 -7.46
C PHE A 219 -9.18 41.89 -6.04
N PHE A 220 -8.37 41.23 -5.21
CA PHE A 220 -8.31 41.53 -3.77
C PHE A 220 -6.98 42.13 -3.32
N GLY A 221 -5.89 42.00 -4.08
CA GLY A 221 -4.58 42.61 -3.79
C GLY A 221 -3.87 42.13 -2.50
N GLY A 222 -4.52 41.31 -1.67
CA GLY A 222 -3.98 40.79 -0.41
C GLY A 222 -3.29 39.44 -0.58
N ILE A 223 -2.07 39.31 -0.05
CA ILE A 223 -1.23 38.10 -0.14
C ILE A 223 -1.63 37.07 0.93
N GLU A 224 -2.20 37.52 2.05
CA GLU A 224 -2.41 36.66 3.24
C GLU A 224 -3.45 35.56 3.05
N SER A 225 -4.50 35.81 2.25
CA SER A 225 -5.56 34.83 1.96
C SER A 225 -5.38 34.09 0.62
N LEU A 226 -4.32 34.41 -0.13
CA LEU A 226 -4.10 33.91 -1.49
C LEU A 226 -4.06 32.38 -1.55
N PHE A 227 -3.35 31.74 -0.62
CA PHE A 227 -3.14 30.29 -0.64
C PHE A 227 -4.42 29.53 -0.33
N ILE A 228 -5.19 29.95 0.68
CA ILE A 228 -6.44 29.27 1.04
C ILE A 228 -7.49 29.45 -0.05
N LEU A 229 -7.66 30.68 -0.56
CA LEU A 229 -8.72 30.95 -1.52
C LEU A 229 -8.45 30.37 -2.92
N SER A 230 -7.18 30.10 -3.27
CA SER A 230 -6.82 29.43 -4.53
C SER A 230 -6.73 27.91 -4.42
N LEU A 231 -6.16 27.40 -3.33
CA LEU A 231 -5.85 25.97 -3.17
C LEU A 231 -7.01 25.17 -2.58
N ALA A 232 -7.79 25.73 -1.65
CA ALA A 232 -8.90 24.99 -1.04
C ALA A 232 -10.01 24.64 -2.06
N PRO A 233 -10.49 25.54 -2.93
CA PRO A 233 -11.52 25.21 -3.91
C PRO A 233 -11.07 24.16 -4.93
N THR A 234 -9.80 24.21 -5.34
CA THR A 234 -9.23 23.22 -6.28
C THR A 234 -9.05 21.86 -5.62
N CYS A 235 -8.58 21.81 -4.37
CA CYS A 235 -8.52 20.58 -3.59
C CYS A 235 -9.92 19.95 -3.42
N ILE A 236 -10.93 20.76 -3.07
CA ILE A 236 -12.32 20.29 -2.93
C ILE A 236 -12.87 19.79 -4.27
N ALA A 237 -12.67 20.53 -5.37
CA ALA A 237 -13.12 20.11 -6.70
C ALA A 237 -12.46 18.81 -7.16
N THR A 238 -11.14 18.66 -6.96
CA THR A 238 -10.42 17.41 -7.25
C THR A 238 -10.97 16.25 -6.43
N MET A 239 -11.27 16.48 -5.14
CA MET A 239 -11.85 15.48 -4.25
C MET A 239 -13.22 15.03 -4.76
N ILE A 240 -14.12 15.95 -5.11
CA ILE A 240 -15.46 15.64 -5.64
C ILE A 240 -15.37 14.78 -6.92
N LEU A 241 -14.47 15.13 -7.84
CA LEU A 241 -14.28 14.36 -9.09
C LEU A 241 -13.74 12.94 -8.80
N MET A 242 -12.86 12.81 -7.81
CA MET A 242 -12.26 11.52 -7.42
C MET A 242 -13.15 10.66 -6.53
N MET A 243 -14.21 11.22 -5.91
CA MET A 243 -15.10 10.48 -5.01
C MET A 243 -15.73 9.26 -5.67
N ASN A 244 -16.13 9.38 -6.94
CA ASN A 244 -16.77 8.28 -7.65
C ASN A 244 -15.78 7.12 -7.89
N ASP A 245 -14.58 7.42 -8.39
CA ASP A 245 -13.53 6.43 -8.63
C ASP A 245 -13.11 5.74 -7.32
N MET A 246 -12.92 6.51 -6.25
CA MET A 246 -12.62 5.98 -4.93
C MET A 246 -13.75 5.10 -4.39
N ASN A 247 -15.01 5.47 -4.60
CA ASN A 247 -16.16 4.69 -4.13
C ASN A 247 -16.29 3.38 -4.93
N ASN A 248 -16.07 3.42 -6.25
CA ASN A 248 -16.05 2.24 -7.10
C ASN A 248 -14.91 1.29 -6.72
N ASP A 249 -13.71 1.82 -6.47
CA ASP A 249 -12.58 1.04 -5.96
C ASP A 249 -12.88 0.43 -4.59
N ARG A 250 -13.52 1.17 -3.68
CA ARG A 250 -13.95 0.67 -2.36
C ARG A 250 -14.99 -0.44 -2.49
N LYS A 251 -16.01 -0.28 -3.34
CA LYS A 251 -17.01 -1.32 -3.63
C LYS A 251 -16.36 -2.57 -4.20
N ARG A 252 -15.44 -2.40 -5.17
CA ARG A 252 -14.69 -3.52 -5.75
C ARG A 252 -13.88 -4.28 -4.70
N ARG A 253 -13.16 -3.57 -3.82
CA ARG A 253 -12.36 -4.19 -2.73
C ARG A 253 -13.26 -4.91 -1.71
N LYS A 254 -14.40 -4.32 -1.33
CA LYS A 254 -15.38 -4.98 -0.45
C LYS A 254 -15.93 -6.26 -1.09
N CYS A 255 -16.24 -6.22 -2.38
CA CYS A 255 -16.72 -7.38 -3.12
C CYS A 255 -15.63 -8.44 -3.22
N GLU A 256 -14.40 -8.08 -3.57
CA GLU A 256 -13.24 -8.97 -3.60
C GLU A 256 -13.02 -9.67 -2.26
N GLN A 257 -13.12 -8.92 -1.15
CA GLN A 257 -13.00 -9.48 0.20
C GLN A 257 -14.14 -10.46 0.51
N ALA A 258 -15.39 -10.11 0.19
CA ALA A 258 -16.53 -11.00 0.38
C ALA A 258 -16.39 -12.31 -0.42
N ILE A 259 -15.86 -12.25 -1.66
CA ILE A 259 -15.58 -13.45 -2.45
C ILE A 259 -14.50 -14.29 -1.77
N MET A 260 -13.39 -13.69 -1.32
CA MET A 260 -12.32 -14.38 -0.59
C MET A 260 -12.86 -15.11 0.64
N ASP A 261 -13.70 -14.45 1.43
CA ASP A 261 -14.29 -15.02 2.63
C ASP A 261 -15.27 -16.16 2.28
N SER A 262 -16.00 -16.05 1.16
CA SER A 262 -16.96 -17.06 0.70
C SER A 262 -16.33 -18.36 0.18
N VAL A 263 -15.06 -18.38 -0.26
CA VAL A 263 -14.43 -19.60 -0.82
C VAL A 263 -14.39 -20.74 0.20
N PHE A 264 -14.20 -20.43 1.47
CA PHE A 264 -14.26 -21.42 2.55
C PHE A 264 -15.66 -22.02 2.69
N ASP A 265 -16.71 -21.20 2.58
CA ASP A 265 -18.10 -21.63 2.66
C ASP A 265 -18.51 -22.46 1.43
N ILE A 266 -18.00 -22.10 0.23
CA ILE A 266 -18.14 -22.88 -1.01
C ILE A 266 -17.59 -24.29 -0.77
N GLY A 267 -16.37 -24.38 -0.23
CA GLY A 267 -15.75 -25.67 0.06
C GLY A 267 -16.54 -26.53 1.04
N ASN A 268 -17.00 -25.96 2.15
CA ASN A 268 -17.80 -26.69 3.13
C ASN A 268 -19.13 -27.22 2.55
N ARG A 269 -19.79 -26.44 1.70
CA ARG A 269 -21.03 -26.85 1.02
C ARG A 269 -20.79 -27.98 0.02
N MET A 270 -19.70 -27.91 -0.74
CA MET A 270 -19.31 -28.97 -1.67
C MET A 270 -18.98 -30.29 -0.96
N VAL A 271 -18.24 -30.23 0.16
CA VAL A 271 -17.99 -31.40 1.03
C VAL A 271 -19.29 -31.94 1.65
N SER A 272 -20.31 -31.09 1.81
CA SER A 272 -21.64 -31.50 2.27
C SER A 272 -22.50 -32.12 1.15
N GLY A 273 -22.00 -32.19 -0.08
CA GLY A 273 -22.67 -32.79 -1.24
C GLY A 273 -23.41 -31.81 -2.15
N GLU A 274 -23.30 -30.50 -1.94
CA GLU A 274 -23.82 -29.51 -2.91
C GLU A 274 -22.94 -29.49 -4.17
N ASN A 275 -23.57 -29.28 -5.34
CA ASN A 275 -22.80 -29.07 -6.57
C ASN A 275 -22.09 -27.70 -6.53
N PHE A 276 -21.05 -27.55 -7.36
CA PHE A 276 -20.27 -26.30 -7.42
C PHE A 276 -21.15 -25.08 -7.71
N GLU A 277 -22.07 -25.16 -8.67
CA GLU A 277 -22.95 -24.06 -9.08
C GLU A 277 -23.81 -23.53 -7.92
N THR A 278 -24.50 -24.42 -7.21
CA THR A 278 -25.36 -24.05 -6.07
C THR A 278 -24.51 -23.56 -4.91
N SER A 279 -23.34 -24.16 -4.68
CA SER A 279 -22.43 -23.77 -3.61
C SER A 279 -21.91 -22.34 -3.80
N VAL A 280 -21.49 -21.98 -5.02
CA VAL A 280 -20.99 -20.63 -5.36
C VAL A 280 -22.09 -19.58 -5.19
N ILE A 281 -23.29 -19.83 -5.73
CA ILE A 281 -24.41 -18.88 -5.61
C ILE A 281 -24.80 -18.69 -4.14
N SER A 282 -24.95 -19.80 -3.40
CA SER A 282 -25.40 -19.76 -2.01
C SER A 282 -24.37 -19.11 -1.08
N ALA A 283 -23.08 -19.44 -1.25
CA ALA A 283 -22.01 -18.83 -0.45
C ALA A 283 -21.84 -17.34 -0.76
N THR A 284 -21.82 -16.94 -2.03
CA THR A 284 -21.66 -15.52 -2.40
C THR A 284 -22.86 -14.66 -2.03
N SER A 285 -24.07 -15.23 -1.98
CA SER A 285 -25.27 -14.53 -1.48
C SER A 285 -25.28 -14.30 0.03
N SER A 286 -24.46 -15.04 0.79
CA SER A 286 -24.41 -14.95 2.26
C SER A 286 -23.65 -13.71 2.77
N TRP A 287 -22.84 -13.07 1.91
CA TRP A 287 -22.00 -11.94 2.26
C TRP A 287 -22.54 -10.64 1.62
N GLU A 288 -22.81 -9.61 2.43
CA GLU A 288 -23.43 -8.34 2.00
C GLU A 288 -22.66 -7.66 0.85
N GLY A 289 -21.33 -7.79 0.82
CA GLY A 289 -20.47 -7.23 -0.21
C GLY A 289 -20.53 -7.92 -1.59
N SER A 290 -21.14 -9.10 -1.69
CA SER A 290 -21.16 -9.92 -2.92
C SER A 290 -22.57 -10.31 -3.39
N ILE A 291 -23.63 -9.76 -2.80
CA ILE A 291 -25.02 -10.05 -3.22
C ILE A 291 -25.24 -9.72 -4.71
N GLU A 292 -24.84 -8.52 -5.15
CA GLU A 292 -24.97 -8.11 -6.55
C GLU A 292 -24.13 -9.02 -7.49
N LEU A 293 -23.01 -9.52 -6.99
CA LEU A 293 -22.17 -10.46 -7.73
C LEU A 293 -22.84 -11.83 -7.85
N SER A 294 -23.45 -12.34 -6.78
CA SER A 294 -24.21 -13.59 -6.80
C SER A 294 -25.32 -13.54 -7.85
N GLU A 295 -26.07 -12.44 -7.91
CA GLU A 295 -27.12 -12.24 -8.92
C GLU A 295 -26.54 -12.16 -10.34
N ARG A 296 -25.36 -11.57 -10.52
CA ARG A 296 -24.66 -11.55 -11.82
C ARG A 296 -24.19 -12.95 -12.21
N ILE A 297 -23.58 -13.70 -11.30
CA ILE A 297 -23.12 -15.08 -11.53
C ILE A 297 -24.32 -15.96 -11.90
N SER A 298 -25.40 -15.91 -11.12
CA SER A 298 -26.62 -16.68 -11.39
C SER A 298 -27.23 -16.34 -12.76
N ARG A 299 -27.30 -15.05 -13.13
CA ARG A 299 -27.77 -14.63 -14.46
C ARG A 299 -26.86 -15.12 -15.58
N GLU A 300 -25.54 -14.95 -15.45
CA GLU A 300 -24.59 -15.37 -16.47
C GLU A 300 -24.58 -16.90 -16.64
N MET A 301 -24.68 -17.68 -15.56
CA MET A 301 -24.79 -19.14 -15.61
C MET A 301 -26.06 -19.58 -16.36
N ASN A 302 -27.20 -18.93 -16.09
CA ASN A 302 -28.46 -19.19 -16.80
C ASN A 302 -28.38 -18.84 -18.30
N VAL A 303 -27.68 -17.75 -18.64
CA VAL A 303 -27.51 -17.29 -20.04
C VAL A 303 -26.54 -18.17 -20.82
N CYS A 304 -25.48 -18.66 -20.17
CA CYS A 304 -24.40 -19.42 -20.83
C CYS A 304 -24.73 -20.89 -21.13
N ARG A 305 -25.97 -21.37 -20.86
CA ARG A 305 -26.48 -22.70 -21.24
C ARG A 305 -25.50 -23.86 -20.99
N GLY A 306 -24.80 -23.84 -19.86
CA GLY A 306 -23.86 -24.89 -19.45
C GLY A 306 -22.36 -24.51 -19.49
N ASP A 307 -21.98 -23.34 -20.01
CA ASP A 307 -20.60 -22.84 -19.87
C ASP A 307 -20.40 -22.04 -18.56
N VAL A 308 -20.28 -22.78 -17.46
CA VAL A 308 -20.07 -22.24 -16.11
C VAL A 308 -18.74 -21.49 -16.01
N ARG A 309 -17.71 -22.00 -16.68
CA ARG A 309 -16.37 -21.39 -16.68
C ARG A 309 -16.40 -19.98 -17.25
N SER A 310 -16.99 -19.80 -18.43
CA SER A 310 -17.09 -18.46 -19.05
C SER A 310 -17.95 -17.50 -18.22
N ALA A 311 -19.05 -17.99 -17.64
CA ALA A 311 -19.91 -17.20 -16.77
C ALA A 311 -19.17 -16.69 -15.53
N LEU A 312 -18.39 -17.57 -14.90
CA LEU A 312 -17.55 -17.26 -13.75
C LEU A 312 -16.45 -16.25 -14.10
N HIS A 313 -15.74 -16.49 -15.20
CA HIS A 313 -14.67 -15.63 -15.68
C HIS A 313 -15.16 -14.20 -15.92
N ARG A 314 -16.27 -14.02 -16.66
CA ARG A 314 -16.84 -12.70 -16.96
C ARG A 314 -17.31 -11.96 -15.71
N SER A 315 -17.83 -12.70 -14.73
CA SER A 315 -18.37 -12.11 -13.51
C SER A 315 -17.26 -11.69 -12.53
N ILE A 316 -16.20 -12.50 -12.41
CA ILE A 316 -15.19 -12.35 -11.34
C ILE A 316 -13.91 -11.68 -11.84
N ALA A 317 -13.49 -11.89 -13.09
CA ALA A 317 -12.27 -11.27 -13.63
C ALA A 317 -12.23 -9.72 -13.52
N PRO A 318 -13.35 -8.97 -13.66
CA PRO A 318 -13.36 -7.53 -13.43
C PRO A 318 -13.05 -7.11 -11.98
N ILE A 319 -13.31 -8.00 -11.02
CA ILE A 319 -13.12 -7.76 -9.59
C ILE A 319 -11.72 -8.17 -9.19
N SER A 320 -11.40 -9.47 -9.33
CA SER A 320 -10.12 -10.04 -8.96
C SER A 320 -9.76 -11.21 -9.87
N ARG A 321 -8.63 -11.08 -10.55
CA ARG A 321 -8.11 -12.13 -11.44
C ARG A 321 -7.66 -13.36 -10.65
N GLU A 322 -7.11 -13.17 -9.45
CA GLU A 322 -6.67 -14.26 -8.57
C GLU A 322 -7.87 -15.14 -8.17
N MET A 323 -8.97 -14.51 -7.75
CA MET A 323 -10.19 -15.24 -7.36
C MET A 323 -10.87 -15.95 -8.53
N GLY A 324 -10.84 -15.34 -9.73
CA GLY A 324 -11.35 -15.98 -10.95
C GLY A 324 -10.62 -17.28 -11.25
N ILE A 325 -9.28 -17.26 -11.23
CA ILE A 325 -8.45 -18.46 -11.46
C ILE A 325 -8.72 -19.52 -10.38
N ALA A 326 -8.73 -19.13 -9.10
CA ALA A 326 -8.96 -20.07 -8.01
C ALA A 326 -10.32 -20.79 -8.10
N LEU A 327 -11.39 -20.06 -8.43
CA LEU A 327 -12.72 -20.65 -8.59
C LEU A 327 -12.84 -21.48 -9.88
N GLU A 328 -12.15 -21.11 -10.96
CA GLU A 328 -12.03 -21.95 -12.15
C GLU A 328 -11.30 -23.27 -11.87
N ASP A 329 -10.24 -23.25 -11.05
CA ASP A 329 -9.53 -24.46 -10.65
C ASP A 329 -10.40 -25.38 -9.79
N ILE A 330 -11.17 -24.81 -8.85
CA ILE A 330 -12.16 -25.56 -8.05
C ILE A 330 -13.23 -26.18 -8.96
N LEU A 331 -13.72 -25.43 -9.96
CA LEU A 331 -14.68 -25.95 -10.94
C LEU A 331 -14.11 -27.16 -11.70
N VAL A 332 -12.87 -27.07 -12.22
CA VAL A 332 -12.21 -28.18 -12.93
C VAL A 332 -12.07 -29.41 -12.04
N CYS A 333 -11.71 -29.22 -10.78
CA CYS A 333 -11.65 -30.33 -9.84
C CYS A 333 -13.03 -30.93 -9.57
N SER A 334 -14.07 -30.10 -9.51
CA SER A 334 -15.45 -30.55 -9.24
C SER A 334 -16.02 -31.44 -10.35
N GLU A 335 -15.58 -31.23 -11.60
CA GLU A 335 -15.93 -32.09 -12.74
C GLU A 335 -15.40 -33.52 -12.60
N LYS A 336 -14.29 -33.70 -11.85
CA LYS A 336 -13.73 -35.03 -11.54
C LYS A 336 -14.35 -35.61 -10.28
N ASN A 337 -14.29 -34.86 -9.18
CA ASN A 337 -14.81 -35.26 -7.87
C ASN A 337 -15.19 -34.02 -7.05
N ASN A 338 -16.48 -33.89 -6.71
CA ASN A 338 -16.96 -32.77 -5.88
C ASN A 338 -16.34 -32.75 -4.49
N ASP A 339 -16.07 -33.91 -3.90
CA ASP A 339 -15.58 -34.00 -2.52
C ASP A 339 -14.12 -33.49 -2.41
N ASP A 340 -13.29 -33.87 -3.37
CA ASP A 340 -11.90 -33.40 -3.48
C ASP A 340 -11.84 -31.90 -3.81
N ALA A 341 -12.74 -31.44 -4.69
CA ALA A 341 -12.87 -30.02 -5.01
C ALA A 341 -13.33 -29.18 -3.82
N GLY A 342 -14.24 -29.72 -3.00
CA GLY A 342 -14.65 -29.10 -1.74
C GLY A 342 -13.49 -28.97 -0.75
N ARG A 343 -12.66 -30.02 -0.60
CA ARG A 343 -11.45 -29.97 0.23
C ARG A 343 -10.44 -28.94 -0.29
N MET A 344 -10.24 -28.88 -1.60
CA MET A 344 -9.38 -27.87 -2.24
C MET A 344 -9.89 -26.45 -1.95
N ALA A 345 -11.19 -26.21 -2.10
CA ALA A 345 -11.82 -24.92 -1.80
C ALA A 345 -11.67 -24.53 -0.33
N VAL A 346 -11.86 -25.47 0.62
CA VAL A 346 -11.62 -25.21 2.05
C VAL A 346 -10.17 -24.78 2.30
N ASN A 347 -9.19 -25.46 1.72
CA ASN A 347 -7.77 -25.15 1.90
C ASN A 347 -7.40 -23.79 1.27
N LEU A 348 -7.86 -23.50 0.05
CA LEU A 348 -7.67 -22.20 -0.60
C LEU A 348 -8.35 -21.07 0.20
N GLY A 349 -9.57 -21.31 0.70
CA GLY A 349 -10.29 -20.37 1.56
C GLY A 349 -9.51 -20.02 2.83
N LYS A 350 -8.97 -21.03 3.52
CA LYS A 350 -8.08 -20.82 4.68
C LYS A 350 -6.85 -19.99 4.32
N GLN A 351 -6.20 -20.28 3.19
CA GLN A 351 -5.03 -19.53 2.72
C GLN A 351 -5.37 -18.06 2.44
N PHE A 352 -6.50 -17.78 1.79
CA PHE A 352 -6.95 -16.40 1.53
C PHE A 352 -7.27 -15.65 2.83
N GLN A 353 -7.99 -16.29 3.75
CA GLN A 353 -8.30 -15.70 5.06
C GLN A 353 -7.04 -15.42 5.88
N ASN A 354 -6.08 -16.36 5.93
CA ASN A 354 -4.82 -16.16 6.64
C ASN A 354 -3.99 -15.03 6.03
N ARG A 355 -3.86 -14.99 4.69
CA ARG A 355 -3.18 -13.91 3.96
C ARG A 355 -3.81 -12.55 4.26
N ASN A 356 -5.14 -12.48 4.22
CA ASN A 356 -5.88 -11.24 4.50
C ASN A 356 -5.73 -10.81 5.96
N ARG A 357 -5.80 -11.74 6.91
CA ARG A 357 -5.61 -11.48 8.35
C ARG A 357 -4.23 -10.91 8.64
N ILE A 358 -3.18 -11.48 8.04
CA ILE A 358 -1.81 -10.98 8.20
C ILE A 358 -1.72 -9.57 7.63
N ARG A 359 -2.19 -9.34 6.40
CA ARG A 359 -2.18 -8.02 5.78
C ARG A 359 -2.92 -6.96 6.60
N ARG A 360 -4.10 -7.29 7.12
CA ARG A 360 -4.87 -6.40 8.00
C ARG A 360 -4.13 -6.10 9.30
N THR A 361 -3.48 -7.09 9.90
CA THR A 361 -2.68 -6.89 11.12
C THR A 361 -1.53 -5.92 10.86
N LEU A 362 -0.85 -6.07 9.73
CA LEU A 362 0.21 -5.15 9.30
C LEU A 362 -0.33 -3.74 9.05
N GLU A 363 -1.44 -3.62 8.32
CA GLU A 363 -2.10 -2.33 8.09
C GLU A 363 -2.51 -1.64 9.40
N LEU A 364 -3.02 -2.40 10.38
CA LEU A 364 -3.39 -1.85 11.69
C LEU A 364 -2.18 -1.35 12.48
N ARG A 365 -1.04 -2.06 12.43
CA ARG A 365 0.20 -1.60 13.08
C ARG A 365 0.75 -0.32 12.44
N LEU A 366 0.71 -0.25 11.10
CA LEU A 366 1.14 0.95 10.37
C LEU A 366 0.19 2.12 10.61
N LYS A 367 -1.11 1.84 10.71
CA LYS A 367 -2.17 2.83 10.84
C LYS A 367 -1.93 3.81 11.99
N SER A 368 -1.53 3.32 13.16
CA SER A 368 -1.25 4.21 14.30
C SER A 368 -0.16 5.24 13.99
N THR A 369 0.90 4.82 13.30
CA THR A 369 2.01 5.72 12.94
C THR A 369 1.60 6.68 11.82
N THR A 370 0.85 6.20 10.82
CA THR A 370 0.37 7.05 9.73
C THR A 370 -0.66 8.06 10.20
N ASP A 371 -1.59 7.67 11.08
CA ASP A 371 -2.62 8.56 11.63
C ASP A 371 -1.96 9.66 12.48
N MET A 372 -0.91 9.32 13.24
CA MET A 372 -0.10 10.32 13.95
C MET A 372 0.56 11.33 13.00
N MET A 373 1.15 10.87 11.89
CA MET A 373 1.75 11.76 10.88
C MET A 373 0.71 12.68 10.23
N ILE A 374 -0.46 12.13 9.87
CA ILE A 374 -1.56 12.89 9.30
C ILE A 374 -2.03 13.96 10.29
N GLY A 375 -2.30 13.57 11.54
CA GLY A 375 -2.72 14.51 12.58
C GLY A 375 -1.68 15.59 12.87
N THR A 376 -0.39 15.23 12.83
CA THR A 376 0.67 16.21 13.05
C THR A 376 0.75 17.23 11.91
N CYS A 377 0.63 16.78 10.66
CA CYS A 377 0.64 17.66 9.51
C CYS A 377 -0.63 18.54 9.43
N MET A 378 -1.81 17.98 9.73
CA MET A 378 -3.08 18.71 9.64
C MET A 378 -3.28 19.71 10.78
N PHE A 379 -2.82 19.40 12.00
CA PHE A 379 -3.12 20.20 13.19
C PHE A 379 -1.87 20.70 13.90
N PHE A 380 -0.96 19.81 14.32
CA PHE A 380 0.14 20.21 15.21
C PHE A 380 1.12 21.18 14.53
N ALA A 381 1.61 20.86 13.34
CA ALA A 381 2.51 21.71 12.58
C ALA A 381 1.90 23.10 12.30
N PRO A 382 0.69 23.23 11.74
CA PRO A 382 0.10 24.54 11.48
C PRO A 382 -0.26 25.31 12.75
N ILE A 383 -0.66 24.65 13.85
CA ILE A 383 -0.89 25.31 15.14
C ILE A 383 0.40 25.98 15.63
N VAL A 384 1.49 25.21 15.71
CA VAL A 384 2.74 25.73 16.27
C VAL A 384 3.37 26.78 15.37
N LEU A 385 3.34 26.58 14.04
CA LEU A 385 3.83 27.57 13.09
C LEU A 385 2.98 28.84 13.11
N GLY A 386 1.64 28.72 13.18
CA GLY A 386 0.73 29.86 13.26
C GLY A 386 0.94 30.69 14.51
N MET A 387 1.01 30.04 15.69
CA MET A 387 1.32 30.73 16.95
C MET A 387 2.69 31.40 16.94
N SER A 388 3.70 30.77 16.31
CA SER A 388 5.04 31.36 16.20
C SER A 388 5.00 32.65 15.38
N VAL A 389 4.21 32.70 14.30
CA VAL A 389 4.01 33.93 13.51
C VAL A 389 3.32 35.02 14.32
N SER A 390 2.29 34.69 15.10
CA SER A 390 1.62 35.65 15.97
C SER A 390 2.56 36.25 17.02
N MET A 391 3.51 35.46 17.55
CA MET A 391 4.54 35.95 18.47
C MET A 391 5.60 36.82 17.78
N LEU A 392 5.88 36.57 16.50
CA LEU A 392 6.85 37.32 15.69
C LEU A 392 6.32 38.70 15.30
N GLU A 393 5.00 38.88 15.17
CA GLU A 393 4.40 40.10 14.66
C GLU A 393 4.69 41.34 15.55
N PRO A 394 4.48 41.33 16.88
CA PRO A 394 4.84 42.45 17.74
C PRO A 394 6.33 42.80 17.69
N VAL A 395 7.20 41.78 17.64
CA VAL A 395 8.66 41.96 17.58
C VAL A 395 9.09 42.60 16.26
N SER A 396 8.46 42.22 15.15
CA SER A 396 8.72 42.83 13.84
C SER A 396 8.35 44.33 13.81
N ARG A 397 7.24 44.70 14.46
CA ARG A 397 6.79 46.10 14.58
C ARG A 397 7.77 46.94 15.40
N ILE A 398 8.35 46.36 16.46
CA ILE A 398 9.32 47.03 17.33
C ILE A 398 10.70 47.16 16.67
N SER A 399 11.15 46.11 15.98
CA SER A 399 12.50 46.06 15.39
C SER A 399 12.62 46.77 14.04
N GLY A 400 11.51 47.15 13.40
CA GLY A 400 11.50 47.81 12.07
C GLY A 400 12.06 46.94 10.94
N SER A 401 12.29 45.65 11.18
CA SER A 401 12.92 44.74 10.23
C SER A 401 11.90 44.20 9.23
N SER A 402 11.95 44.67 7.98
CA SER A 402 11.14 44.17 6.86
C SER A 402 11.38 42.68 6.57
N ALA A 403 12.51 42.13 7.00
CA ALA A 403 12.88 40.71 6.82
C ALA A 403 11.89 39.73 7.47
N LEU A 404 11.10 40.16 8.48
CA LEU A 404 10.10 39.32 9.14
C LEU A 404 8.72 39.32 8.45
N SER A 405 8.40 40.28 7.57
CA SER A 405 7.05 40.42 7.00
C SER A 405 6.66 39.26 6.07
N ASN A 406 7.64 38.62 5.41
CA ASN A 406 7.39 37.56 4.44
C ASN A 406 7.42 36.15 5.06
N THR A 407 7.63 36.04 6.37
CA THR A 407 7.72 34.75 7.09
C THR A 407 6.44 33.93 6.96
N SER A 408 5.28 34.60 7.02
CA SER A 408 3.97 33.95 6.83
C SER A 408 3.84 33.29 5.45
N THR A 409 4.29 33.96 4.39
CA THR A 409 4.28 33.41 3.02
C THR A 409 5.19 32.19 2.89
N ILE A 410 6.40 32.25 3.46
CA ILE A 410 7.36 31.14 3.45
C ILE A 410 6.77 29.92 4.16
N LEU A 411 6.11 30.13 5.30
CA LEU A 411 5.49 29.06 6.08
C LEU A 411 4.27 28.44 5.39
N ASN A 412 3.47 29.23 4.67
CA ASN A 412 2.38 28.70 3.85
C ASN A 412 2.90 27.79 2.73
N ILE A 413 3.95 28.21 2.01
CA ILE A 413 4.59 27.38 0.98
C ILE A 413 5.16 26.10 1.61
N TYR A 414 5.81 26.25 2.76
CA TYR A 414 6.36 25.12 3.51
C TYR A 414 5.28 24.11 3.93
N LEU A 415 4.12 24.58 4.43
CA LEU A 415 3.01 23.70 4.81
C LEU A 415 2.46 22.93 3.60
N ILE A 416 2.30 23.59 2.45
CA ILE A 416 1.86 22.93 1.21
C ILE A 416 2.86 21.85 0.79
N GLU A 417 4.15 22.17 0.82
CA GLU A 417 5.23 21.23 0.51
C GLU A 417 5.26 20.06 1.49
N LEU A 418 5.10 20.33 2.79
CA LEU A 418 5.04 19.32 3.83
C LEU A 418 3.83 18.39 3.64
N CYS A 419 2.65 18.92 3.32
CA CYS A 419 1.48 18.10 2.97
C CYS A 419 1.76 17.16 1.78
N ALA A 420 2.45 17.66 0.74
CA ALA A 420 2.82 16.86 -0.42
C ALA A 420 3.83 15.76 -0.06
N LEU A 421 4.88 16.10 0.69
CA LEU A 421 5.92 15.17 1.12
C LEU A 421 5.38 14.08 2.04
N ILE A 422 4.54 14.45 3.01
CA ILE A 422 3.90 13.48 3.91
C ILE A 422 2.94 12.58 3.13
N SER A 423 2.21 13.09 2.13
CA SER A 423 1.36 12.26 1.26
C SER A 423 2.17 11.23 0.47
N VAL A 424 3.34 11.61 -0.05
CA VAL A 424 4.28 10.69 -0.73
C VAL A 424 4.88 9.68 0.24
N LEU A 425 5.26 10.10 1.44
CA LEU A 425 5.79 9.22 2.49
C LEU A 425 4.76 8.19 2.92
N LEU A 426 3.51 8.62 3.18
CA LEU A 426 2.39 7.76 3.54
C LEU A 426 2.09 6.71 2.46
N SER A 427 2.16 7.09 1.18
CA SER A 427 2.05 6.13 0.07
C SER A 427 3.24 5.17 0.00
N SER A 428 4.44 5.65 0.36
CA SER A 428 5.65 4.82 0.44
C SER A 428 5.61 3.81 1.60
N LEU A 429 4.83 4.08 2.64
CA LEU A 429 4.60 3.21 3.80
C LEU A 429 3.54 2.14 3.53
N GLY A 430 2.51 2.47 2.76
CA GLY A 430 1.34 1.63 2.50
C GLY A 430 1.56 0.47 1.52
N SER A 431 0.54 -0.40 1.43
CA SER A 431 0.53 -1.56 0.55
C SER A 431 -0.06 -1.20 -0.83
N GLY A 432 0.79 -0.80 -1.78
CA GLY A 432 0.39 -0.65 -3.19
C GLY A 432 -0.59 0.49 -3.46
N GLU A 433 -0.32 1.67 -2.93
CA GLU A 433 -1.19 2.83 -3.15
C GLU A 433 -1.01 3.43 -4.54
N ARG A 434 -2.13 3.57 -5.25
CA ARG A 434 -2.25 4.30 -6.53
C ARG A 434 -1.92 5.77 -6.34
N LEU A 435 -1.53 6.43 -7.43
CA LEU A 435 -1.25 7.87 -7.43
C LEU A 435 -2.50 8.69 -7.01
N THR A 436 -3.69 8.17 -7.32
CA THR A 436 -4.99 8.64 -6.84
C THR A 436 -5.07 8.75 -5.31
N SER A 437 -4.47 7.82 -4.56
CA SER A 437 -4.47 7.84 -3.08
C SER A 437 -3.59 8.96 -2.53
N ILE A 438 -2.43 9.20 -3.16
CA ILE A 438 -1.52 10.30 -2.80
C ILE A 438 -2.23 11.64 -2.97
N ILE A 439 -2.84 11.85 -4.14
CA ILE A 439 -3.56 13.10 -4.45
C ILE A 439 -4.73 13.28 -3.49
N TRP A 440 -5.51 12.22 -3.23
CA TRP A 440 -6.63 12.28 -2.29
C TRP A 440 -6.18 12.73 -0.88
N ARG A 441 -5.08 12.15 -0.36
CA ARG A 441 -4.52 12.52 0.93
C ARG A 441 -4.02 13.96 0.95
N PHE A 442 -3.32 14.39 -0.10
CA PHE A 442 -2.87 15.77 -0.24
C PHE A 442 -4.06 16.75 -0.21
N CYS A 443 -5.09 16.49 -1.00
CA CYS A 443 -6.29 17.33 -1.07
C CYS A 443 -7.10 17.34 0.23
N LEU A 444 -6.99 16.31 1.07
CA LEU A 444 -7.57 16.27 2.40
C LEU A 444 -6.72 17.07 3.41
N MET A 445 -5.40 16.89 3.40
CA MET A 445 -4.49 17.46 4.40
C MET A 445 -4.23 18.95 4.19
N CYS A 446 -4.04 19.38 2.95
CA CYS A 446 -3.61 20.73 2.63
C CYS A 446 -4.61 21.83 3.03
N PRO A 447 -5.92 21.75 2.71
CA PRO A 447 -6.87 22.80 3.10
C PRO A 447 -7.06 22.88 4.61
N GLU A 448 -7.13 21.74 5.30
CA GLU A 448 -7.24 21.68 6.77
C GLU A 448 -6.02 22.34 7.43
N SER A 449 -4.81 21.98 6.98
CA SER A 449 -3.58 22.54 7.52
C SER A 449 -3.50 24.06 7.33
N LEU A 450 -3.86 24.56 6.15
CA LEU A 450 -3.83 26.00 5.87
C LEU A 450 -4.88 26.77 6.67
N LEU A 451 -6.09 26.20 6.81
CA LEU A 451 -7.15 26.79 7.64
C LEU A 451 -6.69 26.92 9.09
N VAL A 452 -6.16 25.84 9.67
CA VAL A 452 -5.65 25.83 11.03
C VAL A 452 -4.53 26.86 11.20
N PHE A 453 -3.61 26.95 10.25
CA PHE A 453 -2.54 27.94 10.27
C PHE A 453 -3.07 29.37 10.25
N LEU A 454 -4.01 29.69 9.35
CA LEU A 454 -4.60 31.03 9.26
C LEU A 454 -5.30 31.41 10.56
N VAL A 455 -6.14 30.51 11.10
CA VAL A 455 -6.82 30.74 12.38
C VAL A 455 -5.81 31.02 13.49
N CYS A 456 -4.78 30.17 13.62
CA CYS A 456 -3.76 30.34 14.66
C CYS A 456 -2.94 31.62 14.49
N SER A 457 -2.56 31.97 13.26
CA SER A 457 -1.79 33.18 12.97
C SER A 457 -2.58 34.47 13.22
N SER A 458 -3.91 34.42 13.06
CA SER A 458 -4.81 35.58 13.27
C SER A 458 -5.08 35.91 14.74
N PHE A 459 -4.73 35.01 15.67
CA PHE A 459 -4.82 35.29 17.11
C PHE A 459 -3.72 36.27 17.50
N SER A 460 -4.06 37.57 17.48
CA SER A 460 -3.25 38.62 18.11
C SER A 460 -3.31 38.44 19.63
N LEU A 461 -2.18 38.07 20.23
CA LEU A 461 -1.96 38.06 21.68
C LEU A 461 -1.45 39.42 22.17
#